data_AF-A0A954T4E9-F1
#
_entry.id   AF-A0A954T4E9-F1
#
_cell.length_a   1.000
_cell.length_b   1.000
_cell.length_c   1.000
_cell.angle_alpha   90.00
_cell.angle_beta   90.00
_cell.angle_gamma   90.00
#
_symmetry.space_group_name_H-M   'P 1'
#
loop_
_entity.id
_entity.type
_entity.pdbx_description
1 polymer ?
#
loop_
_entity_poly.entity_id
_entity_poly.type
_entity_poly.pdbx_seq_one_letter_code
_entity_poly.pdbx_strand_id
1 'polypeptide(L)'
;FLEDRYAASSAVETARMHRESYEAARRLKSAREVFDIDAEWEKNRDLYGDSGFGKRCLMARRLIEAGVPFVEVGQSSYDSHADNFMWHRGLLPPMQHAWAGLLEDLDQRGLLEDTLVVWMGEIGRTPRINNRSGRDHYVRSWSTALAGCGVKGGVVYGASDQDGVDVQDNPVTEGDFFATVYTALGIDPTTSNYTGVRPIPLAQFNSKVISDILV
;
A
#
# COMPACT_ATOMS: atom_id res chain seq x y z
N PHE A 1 -25.79 2.56 -25.35
CA PHE A 1 -25.28 1.30 -24.77
C PHE A 1 -26.42 0.57 -24.04
N LEU A 2 -26.35 -0.75 -23.82
CA LEU A 2 -27.38 -1.49 -23.05
C LEU A 2 -27.60 -0.90 -21.64
N GLU A 3 -26.56 -0.25 -21.12
CA GLU A 3 -26.50 0.42 -19.82
C GLU A 3 -27.36 1.68 -19.72
N ASP A 4 -27.63 2.40 -20.82
CA ASP A 4 -28.48 3.60 -20.78
C ASP A 4 -29.94 3.26 -20.44
N ARG A 5 -30.36 2.01 -20.72
CA ARG A 5 -31.67 1.48 -20.30
C ARG A 5 -31.65 0.96 -18.86
N TYR A 6 -30.48 0.68 -18.29
CA TYR A 6 -30.29 0.21 -16.92
C TYR A 6 -30.12 1.38 -15.93
N ALA A 7 -29.61 2.52 -16.38
CA ALA A 7 -29.52 3.76 -15.61
C ALA A 7 -30.88 4.42 -15.30
N ALA A 8 -31.99 3.87 -15.80
CA ALA A 8 -33.35 4.32 -15.46
C ALA A 8 -33.92 3.59 -14.23
N SER A 9 -33.27 2.53 -13.75
CA SER A 9 -33.55 1.89 -12.47
C SER A 9 -32.44 2.27 -11.47
N SER A 10 -32.67 2.07 -10.18
CA SER A 10 -31.82 2.49 -9.04
C SER A 10 -30.34 2.01 -9.04
N ALA A 11 -29.84 1.42 -10.13
CA ALA A 11 -28.47 0.96 -10.37
C ALA A 11 -27.56 2.01 -11.05
N VAL A 12 -27.95 3.29 -11.10
CA VAL A 12 -27.23 4.37 -11.80
C VAL A 12 -25.80 4.55 -11.30
N GLU A 13 -25.60 4.50 -9.98
CA GLU A 13 -24.30 4.66 -9.32
C GLU A 13 -23.35 3.51 -9.68
N THR A 14 -23.79 2.25 -9.51
CA THR A 14 -22.99 1.06 -9.82
C THR A 14 -22.63 0.99 -11.30
N ALA A 15 -23.57 1.33 -12.19
CA ALA A 15 -23.31 1.39 -13.63
C ALA A 15 -22.29 2.48 -13.98
N ARG A 16 -22.36 3.65 -13.32
CA ARG A 16 -21.39 4.74 -13.47
C ARG A 16 -19.99 4.33 -13.00
N MET A 17 -19.87 3.76 -11.80
CA MET A 17 -18.57 3.29 -11.25
C MET A 17 -17.94 2.21 -12.14
N HIS A 18 -18.75 1.28 -12.65
CA HIS A 18 -18.29 0.24 -13.57
C HIS A 18 -17.76 0.85 -14.88
N ARG A 19 -18.49 1.83 -15.44
CA ARG A 19 -18.07 2.55 -16.66
C ARG A 19 -16.76 3.31 -16.46
N GLU A 20 -16.64 4.06 -15.38
CA GLU A 20 -15.42 4.80 -15.03
C GLU A 20 -14.22 3.86 -14.91
N SER A 21 -14.39 2.72 -14.21
CA SER A 21 -13.36 1.68 -14.10
C SER A 21 -12.98 1.11 -15.46
N TYR A 22 -13.96 0.85 -16.34
CA TYR A 22 -13.72 0.31 -17.67
C TYR A 22 -13.00 1.32 -18.59
N GLU A 23 -13.38 2.59 -18.51
CA GLU A 23 -12.71 3.67 -19.24
C GLU A 23 -11.26 3.85 -18.77
N ALA A 24 -11.01 3.83 -17.45
CA ALA A 24 -9.66 3.87 -16.90
C ALA A 24 -8.81 2.69 -17.39
N ALA A 25 -9.35 1.47 -17.37
CA ALA A 25 -8.67 0.29 -17.90
C ALA A 25 -8.39 0.40 -19.41
N ARG A 26 -9.31 0.97 -20.19
CA ARG A 26 -9.07 1.26 -21.62
C ARG A 26 -7.94 2.27 -21.84
N ARG A 27 -7.92 3.36 -21.07
CA ARG A 27 -6.87 4.39 -21.15
C ARG A 27 -5.49 3.80 -20.82
N LEU A 28 -5.40 2.97 -19.78
CA LEU A 28 -4.17 2.28 -19.43
C LEU A 28 -3.72 1.29 -20.51
N LYS A 29 -4.64 0.54 -21.14
CA LYS A 29 -4.31 -0.34 -22.27
C LYS A 29 -3.80 0.41 -23.49
N SER A 30 -4.27 1.63 -23.74
CA SER A 30 -3.72 2.48 -24.80
C SER A 30 -2.36 3.07 -24.46
N ALA A 31 -2.01 3.16 -23.17
CA ALA A 31 -0.74 3.66 -22.68
C ALA A 31 0.33 2.55 -22.59
N ARG A 32 0.55 1.81 -23.69
CA ARG A 32 1.52 0.69 -23.74
C ARG A 32 2.93 1.10 -23.31
N GLU A 33 3.32 2.33 -23.64
CA GLU A 33 4.63 2.90 -23.31
C GLU A 33 4.86 3.03 -21.80
N VAL A 34 3.81 3.06 -20.98
CA VAL A 34 3.93 3.06 -19.51
C VAL A 34 4.58 1.76 -19.04
N PHE A 35 4.33 0.65 -19.73
CA PHE A 35 4.87 -0.67 -19.40
C PHE A 35 6.26 -0.96 -20.00
N ASP A 36 6.79 -0.09 -20.86
CA ASP A 36 8.13 -0.22 -21.40
C ASP A 36 9.14 0.50 -20.49
N ILE A 37 9.71 -0.24 -19.54
CA ILE A 37 10.74 0.27 -18.63
C ILE A 37 12.16 0.00 -19.14
N ASP A 38 12.34 -0.83 -20.16
CA ASP A 38 13.67 -1.28 -20.57
C ASP A 38 14.52 -0.11 -21.12
N ALA A 39 13.88 0.82 -21.83
CA ALA A 39 14.53 2.01 -22.36
C ALA A 39 15.05 2.98 -21.26
N GLU A 40 14.45 2.97 -20.08
CA GLU A 40 14.80 3.85 -18.96
C GLU A 40 15.55 3.15 -17.83
N TRP A 41 15.55 1.81 -17.81
CA TRP A 41 16.09 1.04 -16.70
C TRP A 41 17.55 1.37 -16.44
N GLU A 42 18.37 1.48 -17.47
CA GLU A 42 19.81 1.73 -17.32
C GLU A 42 20.09 3.01 -16.53
N LYS A 43 19.30 4.07 -16.75
CA LYS A 43 19.47 5.36 -16.08
C LYS A 43 18.95 5.36 -14.64
N ASN A 44 18.03 4.45 -14.33
CA ASN A 44 17.36 4.35 -13.04
C ASN A 44 17.89 3.22 -12.16
N ARG A 45 18.80 2.40 -12.69
CA ARG A 45 19.36 1.22 -12.01
C ARG A 45 20.02 1.60 -10.69
N ASP A 46 20.76 2.70 -10.66
CA ASP A 46 21.45 3.16 -9.44
C ASP A 46 20.47 3.69 -8.39
N LEU A 47 19.35 4.27 -8.82
CA LEU A 47 18.33 4.81 -7.93
C LEU A 47 17.48 3.69 -7.28
N TYR A 48 17.04 2.72 -8.09
CA TYR A 48 16.14 1.66 -7.65
C TYR A 48 16.83 0.34 -7.24
N GLY A 49 18.14 0.23 -7.51
CA GLY A 49 18.92 -0.99 -7.34
C GLY A 49 18.67 -2.03 -8.44
N ASP A 50 19.72 -2.79 -8.80
CA ASP A 50 19.64 -3.77 -9.89
C ASP A 50 18.91 -5.06 -9.49
N SER A 51 17.58 -4.98 -9.40
CA SER A 51 16.74 -6.09 -8.96
C SER A 51 15.36 -6.08 -9.63
N GLY A 52 14.71 -7.26 -9.64
CA GLY A 52 13.33 -7.36 -10.11
C GLY A 52 12.32 -6.60 -9.24
N PHE A 53 12.64 -6.34 -7.96
CA PHE A 53 11.82 -5.47 -7.12
C PHE A 53 12.00 -3.99 -7.51
N GLY A 54 13.24 -3.54 -7.71
CA GLY A 54 13.55 -2.19 -8.22
C GLY A 54 12.86 -1.87 -9.55
N LYS A 55 12.88 -2.80 -10.52
CA LYS A 55 12.15 -2.66 -11.79
C LYS A 55 10.64 -2.46 -11.59
N ARG A 56 10.04 -3.15 -10.62
CA ARG A 56 8.61 -3.03 -10.31
C ARG A 56 8.28 -1.73 -9.59
N CYS A 57 9.18 -1.21 -8.75
CA CYS A 57 9.05 0.14 -8.18
C CYS A 57 9.13 1.23 -9.27
N LEU A 58 10.07 1.11 -10.23
CA LEU A 58 10.12 2.03 -11.38
C LEU A 58 8.83 1.98 -12.21
N MET A 59 8.31 0.78 -12.45
CA MET A 59 7.01 0.59 -13.11
C MET A 59 5.88 1.28 -12.33
N ALA A 60 5.88 1.13 -11.00
CA ALA A 60 4.86 1.75 -10.15
C ALA A 60 4.88 3.28 -10.27
N ARG A 61 6.06 3.89 -10.23
CA ARG A 61 6.21 5.34 -10.46
C ARG A 61 5.64 5.76 -11.82
N ARG A 62 5.93 5.02 -12.91
CA ARG A 62 5.35 5.30 -14.24
C ARG A 62 3.83 5.19 -14.26
N LEU A 63 3.27 4.19 -13.58
CA LEU A 63 1.83 4.01 -13.47
C LEU A 63 1.18 5.17 -12.70
N ILE A 64 1.79 5.61 -11.60
CA ILE A 64 1.34 6.78 -10.82
C ILE A 64 1.37 8.04 -11.69
N GLU A 65 2.47 8.29 -12.40
CA GLU A 65 2.61 9.43 -13.32
C GLU A 65 1.60 9.39 -14.48
N ALA A 66 1.20 8.20 -14.91
CA ALA A 66 0.13 7.99 -15.89
C ALA A 66 -1.30 8.11 -15.31
N GLY A 67 -1.44 8.40 -14.02
CA GLY A 67 -2.72 8.59 -13.34
C GLY A 67 -3.41 7.30 -12.90
N VAL A 68 -2.67 6.20 -12.72
CA VAL A 68 -3.25 4.98 -12.14
C VAL A 68 -3.49 5.21 -10.65
N PRO A 69 -4.75 5.09 -10.17
CA PRO A 69 -5.13 5.52 -8.82
C PRO A 69 -4.70 4.56 -7.71
N PHE A 70 -4.31 3.33 -8.05
CA PHE A 70 -3.89 2.33 -7.09
C PHE A 70 -2.89 1.37 -7.75
N VAL A 71 -1.73 1.20 -7.14
CA VAL A 71 -0.66 0.32 -7.62
C VAL A 71 -0.16 -0.56 -6.48
N GLU A 72 -0.18 -1.87 -6.68
CA GLU A 72 0.38 -2.83 -5.73
C GLU A 72 1.74 -3.33 -6.22
N VAL A 73 2.75 -3.24 -5.36
CA VAL A 73 4.10 -3.77 -5.62
C VAL A 73 4.43 -4.85 -4.60
N GLY A 74 4.32 -6.11 -4.98
CA GLY A 74 4.57 -7.23 -4.09
C GLY A 74 6.02 -7.73 -4.09
N GLN A 75 6.54 -8.13 -2.93
CA GLN A 75 7.73 -8.98 -2.82
C GLN A 75 7.41 -10.15 -1.90
N SER A 76 7.65 -11.37 -2.38
CA SER A 76 7.32 -12.60 -1.66
C SER A 76 8.45 -13.06 -0.74
N SER A 77 8.19 -14.17 -0.03
CA SER A 77 9.19 -14.95 0.71
C SER A 77 9.61 -14.42 2.08
N TYR A 78 8.84 -13.49 2.65
CA TYR A 78 9.00 -13.01 4.04
C TYR A 78 8.42 -13.98 5.09
N ASP A 79 7.59 -14.95 4.68
CA ASP A 79 7.03 -16.00 5.56
C ASP A 79 8.01 -17.18 5.78
N SER A 80 9.20 -16.88 6.32
CA SER A 80 10.25 -17.88 6.49
C SER A 80 10.18 -18.57 7.86
N HIS A 81 9.53 -19.74 7.89
CA HIS A 81 9.48 -20.64 9.06
C HIS A 81 10.78 -21.43 9.32
N ALA A 82 11.78 -21.30 8.45
CA ALA A 82 13.12 -21.86 8.61
C ALA A 82 14.15 -20.95 7.93
N ASP A 83 15.39 -20.98 8.40
CA ASP A 83 16.53 -20.25 7.82
C ASP A 83 16.25 -18.76 7.56
N ASN A 84 15.47 -18.12 8.44
CA ASN A 84 14.94 -16.77 8.27
C ASN A 84 16.05 -15.76 7.96
N PHE A 85 17.17 -15.84 8.68
CA PHE A 85 18.31 -14.94 8.48
C PHE A 85 18.96 -15.07 7.10
N MET A 86 19.02 -16.30 6.56
CA MET A 86 19.58 -16.54 5.23
C MET A 86 18.67 -15.95 4.16
N TRP A 87 17.35 -16.20 4.24
CA TRP A 87 16.37 -15.62 3.32
C TRP A 87 16.38 -14.09 3.37
N HIS A 88 16.33 -13.50 4.56
CA HIS A 88 16.26 -12.04 4.71
C HIS A 88 17.55 -11.33 4.28
N ARG A 89 18.73 -11.97 4.34
CA ARG A 89 19.96 -11.42 3.74
C ARG A 89 19.84 -11.19 2.24
N GLY A 90 19.07 -12.02 1.53
CA GLY A 90 18.81 -11.84 0.10
C GLY A 90 17.64 -10.91 -0.20
N LEU A 91 16.62 -10.86 0.67
CA LEU A 91 15.40 -10.09 0.44
C LEU A 91 15.51 -8.61 0.81
N LEU A 92 16.19 -8.31 1.92
CA LEU A 92 16.22 -6.95 2.48
C LEU A 92 17.03 -5.95 1.63
N PRO A 93 18.21 -6.26 1.09
CA PRO A 93 18.96 -5.29 0.29
C PRO A 93 18.21 -4.75 -0.94
N PRO A 94 17.62 -5.59 -1.83
CA PRO A 94 16.87 -5.08 -2.98
C PRO A 94 15.61 -4.32 -2.55
N MET A 95 14.99 -4.73 -1.43
CA MET A 95 13.85 -4.03 -0.86
C MET A 95 14.22 -2.62 -0.40
N GLN A 96 15.25 -2.51 0.44
CA GLN A 96 15.69 -1.25 1.03
C GLN A 96 16.08 -0.23 -0.05
N HIS A 97 16.83 -0.68 -1.06
CA HIS A 97 17.27 0.18 -2.16
C HIS A 97 16.07 0.67 -2.98
N ALA A 98 15.21 -0.24 -3.44
CA ALA A 98 14.07 0.13 -4.26
C ALA A 98 13.03 0.99 -3.52
N TRP A 99 12.81 0.73 -2.23
CA TRP A 99 11.92 1.51 -1.39
C TRP A 99 12.41 2.96 -1.25
N ALA A 100 13.69 3.14 -0.92
CA ALA A 100 14.29 4.47 -0.83
C ALA A 100 14.26 5.18 -2.19
N GLY A 101 14.61 4.48 -3.26
CA GLY A 101 14.59 5.02 -4.63
C GLY A 101 13.20 5.45 -5.09
N LEU A 102 12.15 4.68 -4.75
CA LEU A 102 10.77 5.05 -5.08
C LEU A 102 10.34 6.32 -4.37
N LEU A 103 10.60 6.44 -3.06
CA LEU A 103 10.23 7.63 -2.29
C LEU A 103 10.95 8.87 -2.81
N GLU A 104 12.25 8.76 -3.10
CA GLU A 104 13.05 9.84 -3.67
C GLU A 104 12.55 10.24 -5.07
N ASP A 105 12.26 9.29 -5.96
CA ASP A 105 11.77 9.60 -7.32
C ASP A 105 10.38 10.25 -7.28
N LEU A 106 9.49 9.81 -6.38
CA LEU A 106 8.18 10.43 -6.20
C LEU A 106 8.31 11.86 -5.64
N ASP A 107 9.20 12.08 -4.68
CA ASP A 107 9.44 13.40 -4.07
C ASP A 107 10.04 14.38 -5.09
N GLN A 108 11.09 13.97 -5.81
CA GLN A 108 11.74 14.80 -6.84
C GLN A 108 10.79 15.23 -7.97
N ARG A 109 9.70 14.47 -8.19
CA ARG A 109 8.67 14.77 -9.18
C ARG A 109 7.46 15.52 -8.62
N GLY A 110 7.41 15.75 -7.31
CA GLY A 110 6.24 16.31 -6.62
C GLY A 110 5.04 15.36 -6.56
N LEU A 111 5.20 14.09 -6.96
CA LEU A 111 4.14 13.08 -6.91
C LEU A 111 3.92 12.57 -5.47
N LEU A 112 4.90 12.72 -4.58
CA LEU A 112 4.73 12.28 -3.19
C LEU A 112 3.71 13.15 -2.42
N GLU A 113 3.43 14.38 -2.90
CA GLU A 113 2.45 15.29 -2.28
C GLU A 113 1.02 14.73 -2.38
N ASP A 114 0.68 14.04 -3.47
CA ASP A 114 -0.66 13.52 -3.75
C ASP A 114 -0.73 11.98 -3.76
N THR A 115 0.41 11.28 -3.61
CA THR A 115 0.49 9.82 -3.57
C THR A 115 0.77 9.31 -2.16
N LEU A 116 -0.15 8.49 -1.62
CA LEU A 116 0.09 7.77 -0.37
C LEU A 116 0.83 6.46 -0.65
N VAL A 117 2.04 6.33 -0.11
CA VAL A 117 2.81 5.09 -0.16
C VAL A 117 2.63 4.32 1.14
N VAL A 118 2.16 3.07 1.04
CA VAL A 118 1.93 2.18 2.17
C VAL A 118 2.85 0.97 2.08
N TRP A 119 3.69 0.76 3.10
CA TRP A 119 4.43 -0.49 3.29
C TRP A 119 3.77 -1.32 4.39
N MET A 120 3.19 -2.44 4.01
CA MET A 120 2.57 -3.37 4.95
C MET A 120 2.66 -4.81 4.48
N GLY A 121 2.64 -5.73 5.44
CA GLY A 121 2.39 -7.15 5.22
C GLY A 121 1.03 -7.56 5.77
N GLU A 122 0.70 -8.85 5.64
CA GLU A 122 -0.55 -9.41 6.15
C GLU A 122 -0.55 -9.52 7.69
N ILE A 123 0.53 -10.06 8.26
CA ILE A 123 0.71 -10.29 9.70
C ILE A 123 2.19 -10.21 10.07
N GLY A 124 2.46 -9.96 11.36
CA GLY A 124 3.80 -10.00 11.95
C GLY A 124 4.41 -11.39 12.04
N ARG A 125 5.66 -11.43 12.52
CA ARG A 125 6.43 -12.65 12.77
C ARG A 125 6.85 -12.71 14.24
N THR A 126 6.91 -13.91 14.81
CA THR A 126 7.23 -14.07 16.24
C THR A 126 8.53 -13.34 16.60
N PRO A 127 8.60 -12.64 17.75
CA PRO A 127 9.85 -12.04 18.22
C PRO A 127 10.89 -13.11 18.55
N ARG A 128 10.44 -14.30 18.96
CA ARG A 128 11.28 -15.48 19.22
C ARG A 128 11.58 -16.26 17.95
N ILE A 129 12.81 -16.78 17.88
CA ILE A 129 13.29 -17.68 16.81
C ILE A 129 12.85 -19.10 17.16
N ASN A 130 12.28 -19.81 16.19
CA ASN A 130 11.86 -21.20 16.35
C ASN A 130 13.06 -22.18 16.24
N ASN A 131 12.81 -23.47 16.43
CA ASN A 131 13.85 -24.51 16.40
C ASN A 131 14.47 -24.77 15.00
N ARG A 132 14.02 -24.06 13.96
CA ARG A 132 14.51 -24.16 12.58
C ARG A 132 15.20 -22.87 12.12
N SER A 133 15.61 -22.01 13.06
CA SER A 133 16.13 -20.67 12.76
C SER A 133 15.13 -19.80 11.98
N GLY A 134 13.84 -20.08 12.11
CA GLY A 134 12.72 -19.38 11.50
C GLY A 134 11.97 -18.49 12.47
N ARG A 135 10.87 -17.89 11.99
CA ARG A 135 9.86 -17.21 12.81
C ARG A 135 8.46 -17.67 12.38
N ASP A 136 7.54 -17.75 13.34
CA ASP A 136 6.18 -18.22 13.09
C ASP A 136 5.20 -17.04 12.92
N HIS A 137 3.96 -17.36 12.54
CA HIS A 137 2.89 -16.40 12.32
C HIS A 137 2.58 -15.62 13.62
N TYR A 138 2.42 -14.29 13.53
CA TYR A 138 2.25 -13.45 14.70
C TYR A 138 1.31 -12.26 14.48
N VAL A 139 0.08 -12.40 14.97
CA VAL A 139 -0.99 -11.39 14.81
C VAL A 139 -1.13 -10.44 16.00
N ARG A 140 -0.21 -10.47 16.97
CA ARG A 140 -0.31 -9.62 18.17
C ARG A 140 0.34 -8.26 18.02
N SER A 141 1.44 -8.20 17.29
CA SER A 141 2.24 -6.99 17.16
C SER A 141 3.03 -7.01 15.85
N TRP A 142 2.86 -5.97 15.04
CA TRP A 142 3.66 -5.67 13.86
C TRP A 142 3.58 -4.18 13.54
N SER A 143 4.36 -3.72 12.56
CA SER A 143 4.41 -2.32 12.15
C SER A 143 4.14 -2.18 10.66
N THR A 144 3.58 -1.03 10.28
CA THR A 144 3.43 -0.57 8.91
C THR A 144 4.18 0.75 8.74
N ALA A 145 4.51 1.12 7.50
CA ALA A 145 5.09 2.43 7.20
C ALA A 145 4.21 3.18 6.19
N LEU A 146 4.12 4.49 6.36
CA LEU A 146 3.34 5.40 5.51
C LEU A 146 4.23 6.57 5.10
N ALA A 147 4.06 7.05 3.86
CA ALA A 147 4.75 8.24 3.36
C ALA A 147 3.90 8.96 2.29
N GLY A 148 4.05 10.27 2.18
CA GLY A 148 3.33 11.11 1.21
C GLY A 148 1.87 11.37 1.59
N CYS A 149 1.17 12.11 0.73
CA CYS A 149 -0.28 12.38 0.85
C CYS A 149 -0.71 12.84 2.26
N GLY A 150 -0.10 13.92 2.77
CA GLY A 150 -0.44 14.48 4.08
C GLY A 150 0.04 13.68 5.29
N VAL A 151 0.81 12.59 5.12
CA VAL A 151 1.45 11.88 6.22
C VAL A 151 2.66 12.66 6.73
N LYS A 152 2.72 12.87 8.05
CA LYS A 152 3.80 13.57 8.73
C LYS A 152 5.07 12.71 8.78
N GLY A 153 6.10 13.14 8.06
CA GLY A 153 7.41 12.47 8.05
C GLY A 153 8.13 12.50 9.40
N GLY A 154 8.98 11.49 9.64
CA GLY A 154 9.82 11.40 10.85
C GLY A 154 9.08 11.06 12.15
N VAL A 155 7.84 10.60 12.06
CA VAL A 155 7.02 10.20 13.21
C VAL A 155 7.02 8.69 13.38
N VAL A 156 7.09 8.25 14.63
CA VAL A 156 6.79 6.88 15.05
C VAL A 156 5.57 6.95 15.96
N TYR A 157 4.53 6.18 15.66
CA TYR A 157 3.30 6.16 16.43
C TYR A 157 3.09 4.77 17.03
N GLY A 158 3.00 4.72 18.36
CA GLY A 158 2.89 3.50 19.14
C GLY A 158 4.23 2.78 19.35
N ALA A 159 4.21 1.76 20.21
CA ALA A 159 5.37 0.95 20.54
C ALA A 159 4.95 -0.45 20.99
N SER A 160 5.78 -1.46 20.71
CA SER A 160 5.67 -2.76 21.37
C SER A 160 6.26 -2.70 22.77
N ASP A 161 5.98 -3.72 23.59
CA ASP A 161 6.75 -3.96 24.79
C ASP A 161 8.25 -4.23 24.47
N GLN A 162 9.05 -4.27 25.54
CA GLN A 162 10.50 -4.47 25.45
C GLN A 162 10.91 -5.77 24.73
N ASP A 163 10.07 -6.80 24.76
CA ASP A 163 10.34 -8.10 24.14
C ASP A 163 9.72 -8.21 22.73
N GLY A 164 8.99 -7.19 22.27
CA GLY A 164 8.28 -7.18 20.99
C GLY A 164 7.08 -8.13 20.95
N VAL A 165 6.48 -8.45 22.10
CA VAL A 165 5.40 -9.45 22.21
C VAL A 165 4.05 -8.80 21.97
N ASP A 166 3.67 -7.82 22.78
CA ASP A 166 2.40 -7.12 22.67
C ASP A 166 2.61 -5.63 22.35
N VAL A 167 1.56 -4.95 21.87
CA VAL A 167 1.57 -3.49 21.67
C VAL A 167 1.34 -2.82 23.03
N GLN A 168 2.33 -2.05 23.48
CA GLN A 168 2.30 -1.38 24.78
C GLN A 168 1.68 0.01 24.70
N ASP A 169 2.13 0.81 23.71
CA ASP A 169 1.73 2.19 23.56
C ASP A 169 0.92 2.41 22.29
N ASN A 170 -0.18 3.16 22.41
CA ASN A 170 -1.05 3.59 21.30
C ASN A 170 -1.41 2.48 20.30
N PRO A 171 -2.13 1.43 20.73
CA PRO A 171 -2.55 0.36 19.84
C PRO A 171 -3.43 0.89 18.72
N VAL A 172 -3.19 0.37 17.51
CA VAL A 172 -3.92 0.72 16.29
C VAL A 172 -4.69 -0.49 15.82
N THR A 173 -6.01 -0.35 15.70
CA THR A 173 -6.84 -1.39 15.09
C THR A 173 -6.77 -1.31 13.56
N GLU A 174 -7.14 -2.39 12.87
CA GLU A 174 -7.25 -2.39 11.41
C GLU A 174 -8.23 -1.31 10.93
N GLY A 175 -9.32 -1.11 11.67
CA GLY A 175 -10.29 -0.06 11.42
C GLY A 175 -9.68 1.34 11.49
N ASP A 176 -8.95 1.65 12.57
CA ASP A 176 -8.27 2.94 12.75
C ASP A 176 -7.22 3.19 11.67
N PHE A 177 -6.47 2.15 11.29
CA PHE A 177 -5.49 2.21 10.21
C PHE A 177 -6.14 2.59 8.88
N PHE A 178 -7.17 1.87 8.44
CA PHE A 178 -7.87 2.18 7.19
C PHE A 178 -8.61 3.52 7.25
N ALA A 179 -9.21 3.89 8.39
CA ALA A 179 -9.80 5.20 8.55
C ALA A 179 -8.78 6.33 8.34
N THR A 180 -7.56 6.14 8.83
CA THR A 180 -6.46 7.08 8.65
C THR A 180 -5.99 7.14 7.20
N VAL A 181 -5.84 5.98 6.53
CA VAL A 181 -5.50 5.89 5.10
C VAL A 181 -6.54 6.61 4.22
N TYR A 182 -7.83 6.37 4.45
CA TYR A 182 -8.89 7.06 3.69
C TYR A 182 -8.87 8.57 3.94
N THR A 183 -8.68 8.98 5.19
CA THR A 183 -8.59 10.41 5.54
C THR A 183 -7.43 11.10 4.82
N ALA A 184 -6.25 10.47 4.80
CA ALA A 184 -5.09 10.98 4.05
C ALA A 184 -5.41 11.17 2.56
N LEU A 185 -6.13 10.23 1.96
CA LEU A 185 -6.60 10.29 0.57
C LEU A 185 -7.78 11.26 0.34
N GLY A 186 -8.25 11.98 1.37
CA GLY A 186 -9.41 12.88 1.28
C GLY A 186 -10.76 12.16 1.14
N ILE A 187 -10.83 10.88 1.50
CA ILE A 187 -12.04 10.04 1.47
C ILE A 187 -12.64 10.00 2.86
N ASP A 188 -13.95 10.25 2.99
CA ASP A 188 -14.66 10.12 4.27
C ASP A 188 -14.69 8.64 4.72
N PRO A 189 -13.97 8.27 5.80
CA PRO A 189 -13.87 6.89 6.25
C PRO A 189 -15.18 6.33 6.81
N THR A 190 -16.17 7.19 7.11
CA THR A 190 -17.50 6.78 7.59
C THR A 190 -18.44 6.36 6.46
N THR A 191 -18.03 6.59 5.21
CA THR A 191 -18.77 6.15 4.02
C THR A 191 -18.99 4.64 4.06
N SER A 192 -20.18 4.22 3.64
CA SER A 192 -20.52 2.81 3.47
C SER A 192 -20.94 2.52 2.04
N ASN A 193 -20.38 1.45 1.48
CA ASN A 193 -20.96 0.78 0.33
C ASN A 193 -22.16 -0.06 0.80
N TYR A 194 -22.99 -0.52 -0.13
CA TYR A 194 -24.17 -1.31 0.21
C TYR A 194 -24.29 -2.54 -0.67
N THR A 195 -24.61 -3.67 -0.04
CA THR A 195 -25.10 -4.88 -0.72
C THR A 195 -26.56 -5.08 -0.34
N GLY A 196 -27.47 -4.60 -1.22
CA GLY A 196 -28.88 -4.43 -0.86
C GLY A 196 -29.03 -3.39 0.26
N VAL A 197 -29.63 -3.79 1.39
CA VAL A 197 -29.77 -2.92 2.58
C VAL A 197 -28.61 -3.04 3.57
N ARG A 198 -27.70 -4.00 3.36
CA ARG A 198 -26.60 -4.25 4.29
C ARG A 198 -25.46 -3.25 4.02
N PRO A 199 -25.06 -2.42 5.01
CA PRO A 199 -23.89 -1.57 4.86
C PRO A 199 -22.61 -2.41 4.89
N ILE A 200 -21.67 -2.04 4.04
CA ILE A 200 -20.28 -2.48 3.98
C ILE A 200 -19.44 -1.22 4.19
N PRO A 201 -19.03 -0.92 5.43
CA PRO A 201 -18.35 0.32 5.71
C PRO A 201 -16.94 0.29 5.13
N LEU A 202 -16.42 1.44 4.69
CA LEU A 202 -15.05 1.53 4.15
C LEU A 202 -14.02 1.22 5.25
N ALA A 203 -14.12 1.89 6.39
CA ALA A 203 -13.43 1.53 7.62
C ALA A 203 -14.41 0.88 8.61
N GLN A 204 -13.92 0.08 9.56
CA GLN A 204 -14.80 -0.56 10.55
C GLN A 204 -15.61 0.51 11.33
N PHE A 205 -16.84 0.19 11.75
CA PHE A 205 -17.65 1.13 12.53
C PHE A 205 -16.91 1.56 13.82
N ASN A 206 -17.01 2.85 14.14
CA ASN A 206 -16.36 3.49 15.28
C ASN A 206 -14.82 3.56 15.21
N SER A 207 -14.23 3.33 14.03
CA SER A 207 -12.81 3.58 13.81
C SER A 207 -12.48 5.06 14.04
N LYS A 208 -11.30 5.32 14.55
CA LYS A 208 -10.74 6.63 14.84
C LYS A 208 -9.59 6.92 13.89
N VAL A 209 -9.56 8.14 13.39
CA VAL A 209 -8.42 8.64 12.61
C VAL A 209 -7.27 8.93 13.57
N ILE A 210 -6.07 8.44 13.22
CA ILE A 210 -4.84 8.74 13.95
C ILE A 210 -4.31 10.09 13.47
N SER A 211 -4.87 11.17 14.00
CA SER A 211 -4.51 12.53 13.58
C SER A 211 -3.06 12.90 13.87
N ASP A 212 -2.39 12.24 14.83
CA ASP A 212 -1.00 12.52 15.20
C ASP A 212 0.02 12.30 14.07
N ILE A 213 -0.35 11.49 13.08
CA ILE A 213 0.51 11.17 11.93
C ILE A 213 0.10 11.90 10.63
N LEU A 214 -0.91 12.76 10.67
CA LEU A 214 -1.38 13.54 9.53
C LEU A 214 -1.04 15.03 9.71
N VAL A 215 -0.97 15.77 8.59
CA VAL A 215 -0.73 17.23 8.53
C VAL A 215 -2.03 17.99 8.36
#